data_AF-A0A5B2W2G5-F1
#
_entry.id   AF-A0A5B2W2G5-F1
#
_cell.length_a   1.000
_cell.length_b   1.000
_cell.length_c   1.000
_cell.angle_alpha   90.00
_cell.angle_beta   90.00
_cell.angle_gamma   90.00
#
_symmetry.space_group_name_H-M   'P 1'
#
loop_
_entity.id
_entity.type
_entity.pdbx_description
1 polymer ?
#
loop_
_entity_poly.entity_id
_entity_poly.type
_entity_poly.pdbx_seq_one_letter_code
_entity_poly.pdbx_strand_id
1 'polypeptide(L)'
;MEEPNKTEDRKEPLNMELVMYFVKIMRTLFLGFFWMLINVFLGLFLGLAIPEESTPGRMIFFYSWLVITLAGYIYIVWRWWRKKMPPP
;
A
#
# COMPACT_ATOMS: atom_id res chain seq x y z
N MET A 1 -12.16 5.20 54.79
CA MET A 1 -11.02 4.73 53.97
C MET A 1 -11.62 4.38 52.63
N GLU A 2 -11.63 5.34 51.69
CA GLU A 2 -12.09 5.08 50.33
C GLU A 2 -11.00 4.28 49.62
N GLU A 3 -11.31 3.03 49.29
CA GLU A 3 -10.40 2.20 48.52
C GLU A 3 -10.31 2.73 47.09
N PRO A 4 -9.11 2.88 46.51
CA PRO A 4 -8.98 3.34 45.14
C PRO A 4 -9.54 2.26 44.21
N ASN A 5 -10.61 2.63 43.50
CA ASN A 5 -11.27 1.88 42.44
C ASN A 5 -10.25 1.45 41.36
N LYS A 6 -9.71 0.23 41.50
CA LYS A 6 -8.72 -0.40 40.61
C LYS A 6 -9.35 -1.02 39.35
N THR A 7 -10.23 -0.30 38.68
CA THR A 7 -10.96 -0.85 37.52
C THR A 7 -10.79 -0.09 36.20
N GLU A 8 -9.80 0.81 36.08
CA GLU A 8 -9.56 1.56 34.84
C GLU A 8 -8.33 1.15 34.01
N ASP A 9 -7.54 0.14 34.41
CA ASP A 9 -6.23 -0.12 33.78
C ASP A 9 -6.15 -1.41 32.94
N ARG A 10 -7.27 -1.90 32.41
CA ARG A 10 -7.34 -3.16 31.63
C ARG A 10 -7.98 -3.04 30.24
N LYS A 11 -7.91 -1.86 29.61
CA LYS A 11 -8.45 -1.64 28.25
C LYS A 11 -7.40 -1.35 27.17
N GLU A 12 -6.10 -1.49 27.46
CA GLU A 12 -5.05 -1.03 26.54
C GLU A 12 -4.42 -2.06 25.57
N PRO A 13 -4.45 -3.41 25.76
CA PRO A 13 -3.76 -4.30 24.83
C PRO A 13 -4.49 -4.46 23.47
N LEU A 14 -5.83 -4.41 23.46
CA LEU A 14 -6.62 -4.57 22.24
C LEU A 14 -6.46 -3.39 21.26
N ASN A 15 -6.33 -2.17 21.78
CA ASN A 15 -6.16 -0.98 20.93
C ASN A 15 -4.79 -0.96 20.26
N MET A 16 -3.75 -1.39 20.97
CA MET A 16 -2.38 -1.41 20.45
C MET A 16 -2.23 -2.38 19.26
N GLU A 17 -2.86 -3.56 19.33
CA GLU A 17 -2.88 -4.54 18.25
C GLU A 17 -3.60 -4.00 17.00
N LEU A 18 -4.76 -3.36 17.21
CA LEU A 18 -5.54 -2.74 16.13
C LEU A 18 -4.75 -1.63 15.42
N VAL A 19 -4.07 -0.77 16.18
CA VAL A 19 -3.20 0.29 15.66
C VAL A 19 -2.05 -0.30 14.85
N MET A 20 -1.42 -1.37 15.35
CA MET A 20 -0.32 -2.04 14.65
C MET A 20 -0.78 -2.64 13.32
N TYR A 21 -1.99 -3.19 13.28
CA TYR A 21 -2.63 -3.67 12.06
C TYR A 21 -2.92 -2.51 11.09
N PHE A 22 -3.48 -1.41 11.58
CA PHE A 22 -3.75 -0.22 10.78
C PHE A 22 -2.47 0.39 10.18
N VAL A 23 -1.39 0.49 10.97
CA VAL A 23 -0.08 0.97 10.49
C VAL A 23 0.47 0.06 9.39
N LYS A 24 0.28 -1.26 9.49
CA LYS A 24 0.66 -2.21 8.44
C LYS A 24 -0.10 -1.93 7.14
N ILE A 25 -1.41 -1.65 7.23
CA ILE A 25 -2.27 -1.29 6.10
C ILE A 25 -1.80 0.02 5.47
N MET A 26 -1.66 1.07 6.29
CA MET A 26 -1.20 2.39 5.86
C MET A 26 0.15 2.31 5.16
N ARG A 27 1.10 1.54 5.69
CA ARG A 27 2.42 1.36 5.06
C ARG A 27 2.31 0.71 3.68
N THR A 28 1.46 -0.31 3.54
CA THR A 28 1.22 -0.90 2.22
C THR A 28 0.58 0.11 1.28
N LEU A 29 -0.50 0.77 1.67
CA LEU A 29 -1.16 1.78 0.84
C LEU A 29 -0.20 2.89 0.42
N PHE A 30 0.59 3.42 1.35
CA PHE A 30 1.58 4.45 1.07
C PHE A 30 2.62 3.98 0.04
N LEU A 31 3.13 2.76 0.18
CA LEU A 31 4.05 2.19 -0.80
C LEU A 31 3.40 2.04 -2.18
N GLY A 32 2.11 1.68 -2.24
CA GLY A 32 1.35 1.57 -3.48
C GLY A 32 1.13 2.92 -4.15
N PHE A 33 0.71 3.93 -3.38
CA PHE A 33 0.57 5.29 -3.87
C PHE A 33 1.90 5.87 -4.34
N PHE A 34 2.98 5.66 -3.58
CA PHE A 34 4.31 6.09 -3.97
C PHE A 34 4.78 5.40 -5.25
N TRP A 35 4.50 4.10 -5.40
CA TRP A 35 4.80 3.36 -6.62
C TRP A 35 3.99 3.87 -7.82
N MET A 36 2.70 4.15 -7.64
CA MET A 36 1.85 4.74 -8.67
C MET A 36 2.35 6.13 -9.09
N LEU A 37 2.77 6.95 -8.13
CA LEU A 37 3.35 8.27 -8.39
C LEU A 37 4.58 8.16 -9.30
N ILE A 38 5.49 7.23 -9.01
CA ILE A 38 6.68 6.96 -9.83
C ILE A 38 6.28 6.57 -11.26
N ASN A 39 5.30 5.66 -11.43
CA ASN A 39 4.85 5.22 -12.75
C ASN A 39 4.24 6.36 -13.56
N VAL A 40 3.42 7.22 -12.94
CA VAL A 40 2.85 8.41 -13.59
C VAL A 40 3.95 9.40 -13.97
N PHE A 41 4.91 9.63 -13.07
CA PHE A 41 6.04 10.54 -13.32
C PHE A 41 6.89 10.07 -14.50
N LEU A 42 7.21 8.77 -14.56
CA LEU A 42 7.89 8.14 -15.70
C LEU A 42 7.07 8.27 -17.00
N GLY A 43 5.75 8.07 -16.93
CA GLY A 43 4.85 8.18 -18.08
C GLY A 43 4.79 9.58 -18.68
N LEU A 44 4.78 10.60 -17.82
CA LEU A 44 4.80 12.00 -18.22
C LEU A 44 6.20 12.43 -18.69
N PHE A 45 7.25 12.06 -17.96
CA PHE A 45 8.63 12.45 -18.27
C PHE A 45 9.11 11.91 -19.62
N LEU A 46 8.76 10.66 -19.94
CA LEU A 46 9.10 10.05 -21.23
C LEU A 46 8.17 10.48 -22.37
N GLY A 47 7.18 11.33 -22.10
CA GLY A 47 6.18 11.79 -23.06
C GLY A 47 5.18 10.71 -23.50
N LEU A 48 5.30 9.46 -22.98
CA LEU A 48 4.55 8.28 -23.41
C LEU A 48 3.04 8.37 -23.12
N ALA A 49 2.65 9.23 -22.18
CA ALA A 49 1.27 9.47 -21.80
C ALA A 49 0.61 10.62 -22.58
N ILE A 50 1.32 11.28 -23.51
CA ILE A 50 0.81 12.42 -24.29
C ILE A 50 0.40 11.92 -25.69
N PRO A 51 -0.91 11.94 -26.05
CA PRO A 51 -1.40 11.44 -27.33
C PRO A 51 -0.86 12.20 -28.54
N GLU A 52 -0.58 13.49 -28.42
CA GLU A 52 -0.15 14.34 -29.56
C GLU A 52 1.32 14.13 -29.96
N GLU A 53 2.16 13.67 -29.03
CA GLU A 53 3.61 13.47 -29.23
C GLU A 53 3.98 11.97 -29.37
N SER A 54 3.05 11.06 -29.05
CA SER A 54 3.35 9.64 -28.90
C SER A 54 2.86 8.80 -30.06
N THR A 55 3.80 8.09 -30.69
CA THR A 55 3.52 6.99 -31.63
C THR A 55 2.66 5.92 -30.92
N PRO A 56 1.65 5.32 -31.57
CA PRO A 56 0.73 4.36 -30.94
C PRO A 56 1.40 3.22 -30.15
N GLY A 57 2.59 2.78 -30.59
CA GLY A 57 3.38 1.76 -29.91
C GLY A 57 3.91 2.17 -28.52
N ARG A 58 4.21 3.46 -28.31
CA ARG A 58 4.67 4.00 -27.02
C ARG A 58 3.57 3.98 -25.96
N MET A 59 2.34 4.29 -26.35
CA MET A 59 1.17 4.18 -25.47
C MET A 59 0.91 2.74 -25.03
N ILE A 60 0.89 1.79 -25.97
CA ILE A 60 0.65 0.37 -25.65
C ILE A 60 1.72 -0.15 -24.69
N PHE A 61 2.98 0.20 -24.92
CA PHE A 61 4.08 -0.16 -24.03
C PHE A 61 3.85 0.41 -22.61
N PHE A 62 3.51 1.70 -22.50
CA PHE A 62 3.28 2.35 -21.21
C PHE A 62 2.11 1.75 -20.43
N TYR A 63 0.95 1.53 -21.07
CA TYR A 63 -0.21 0.94 -20.39
C TYR A 63 0.03 -0.52 -20.01
N SER A 64 0.67 -1.30 -20.89
CA SER A 64 1.03 -2.69 -20.57
C SER A 64 2.00 -2.74 -19.39
N TRP A 65 3.02 -1.86 -19.39
CA TRP A 65 3.96 -1.72 -18.29
C TRP A 65 3.26 -1.34 -16.98
N LEU A 66 2.39 -0.34 -17.00
CA LEU A 66 1.63 0.12 -15.83
C LEU A 66 0.75 -1.00 -15.25
N VAL A 67 0.07 -1.77 -16.09
CA VAL A 67 -0.75 -2.92 -15.66
C VAL A 67 0.14 -4.01 -15.04
N ILE A 68 1.28 -4.33 -15.66
CA ILE A 68 2.22 -5.33 -15.13
C ILE A 68 2.79 -4.90 -13.79
N THR A 69 3.22 -3.63 -13.65
CA THR A 69 3.79 -3.13 -12.39
C THR A 69 2.74 -3.07 -11.29
N LEU A 70 1.49 -2.73 -11.61
CA LEU A 70 0.37 -2.76 -10.67
C LEU A 70 0.05 -4.19 -10.22
N ALA A 71 -0.08 -5.13 -11.15
CA ALA A 71 -0.34 -6.54 -10.84
C ALA A 71 0.80 -7.14 -10.00
N GLY A 72 2.06 -6.82 -10.33
CA GLY A 72 3.23 -7.22 -9.54
C GLY A 72 3.21 -6.65 -8.13
N TYR A 73 2.85 -5.38 -7.97
CA TYR A 73 2.71 -4.74 -6.66
C TYR A 73 1.62 -5.41 -5.80
N ILE A 74 0.43 -5.65 -6.37
CA ILE A 74 -0.67 -6.34 -5.69
C ILE A 74 -0.23 -7.75 -5.26
N TYR A 75 0.46 -8.47 -6.14
CA TYR A 75 1.00 -9.80 -5.82
C TYR A 75 2.00 -9.77 -4.66
N ILE A 76 2.91 -8.80 -4.62
CA ILE A 76 3.88 -8.63 -3.52
C ILE A 76 3.16 -8.31 -2.20
N VAL A 77 2.21 -7.38 -2.21
CA VAL A 77 1.41 -7.03 -1.03
C VAL A 77 0.68 -8.27 -0.52
N TRP A 78 -0.03 -8.97 -1.40
CA TRP A 78 -0.71 -10.20 -1.07
C TRP A 78 0.26 -11.25 -0.50
N ARG A 79 1.41 -11.46 -1.14
CA ARG A 79 2.44 -12.41 -0.70
C ARG A 79 2.98 -12.10 0.69
N TRP A 80 3.20 -10.82 0.99
CA TRP A 80 3.66 -10.35 2.30
C TRP A 80 2.58 -10.49 3.36
N TRP A 81 1.32 -10.25 3.01
CA TRP A 81 0.19 -10.43 3.93
C TRP A 81 -0.13 -11.89 4.20
N ARG A 82 0.17 -12.79 3.26
CA ARG A 82 0.02 -14.24 3.44
C ARG A 82 1.06 -14.86 4.37
N LYS A 83 2.19 -14.19 4.62
CA LYS A 83 3.21 -14.66 5.56
C LYS A 83 3.00 -13.98 6.92
N LYS A 84 2.71 -14.78 7.95
CA LYS A 84 2.51 -14.41 9.36
C LYS A 84 1.10 -13.93 9.72
N MET A 85 0.26 -14.89 10.05
CA MET A 85 -0.41 -14.88 11.35
C MET A 85 0.15 -16.10 12.11
N PRO A 86 1.10 -15.96 13.06
CA PRO A 86 1.28 -17.00 14.06
C PRO A 86 -0.09 -17.20 14.75
N PRO A 87 -0.56 -18.45 14.92
CA PRO A 87 -1.83 -18.70 15.57
C PRO A 87 -1.84 -18.08 16.98
N PRO A 88 -2.99 -17.54 17.44
CA PRO A 88 -3.15 -17.04 18.81
C PRO A 88 -2.98 -18.14 19.85
#